data_AF-A0A9W7AYQ7-F1
#
_entry.id   AF-A0A9W7AYQ7-F1
#
_cell.length_a   1.000
_cell.length_b   1.000
_cell.length_c   1.000
_cell.angle_alpha   90.00
_cell.angle_beta   90.00
_cell.angle_gamma   90.00
#
_symmetry.space_group_name_H-M   'P 1'
#
loop_
_entity.id
_entity.type
_entity.pdbx_description
1 polymer ?
#
loop_
_entity_poly.entity_id
_entity_poly.type
_entity_poly.pdbx_seq_one_letter_code
_entity_poly.pdbx_strand_id
1 'polypeptide(L)'
;MSEGGLLTWKRKSDKAFVNSGQYNLDSMGLPSQPPEGKDWRKNNENQWELFDKQEKDNEKGGFVMVKDPNEKKEEQEENENGEVRTVSVNSSRQLLPSFPPERASLLHKVNRDIDTLEGLCLRYKTNRRTLQNMNNFSGSSLAMAPDVLKVPRQLGAPNRRSSKEAIEAMERANILKRFINLFPTLSQMEARIYLDDTSYDFDVAVKAAQEDLKWEESDKGARAERKHSRFNDRVDQAEQFVKGSKIGEEDQAGKGHIRMVAVAMEEDV
;
A
#
# COMPACT_ATOMS: atom_id res chain seq x y z
N MET A 1 -40.15 13.07 13.48
CA MET A 1 -39.57 12.30 14.59
C MET A 1 -38.55 11.35 13.97
N SER A 2 -37.27 11.66 14.12
CA SER A 2 -36.16 10.95 13.48
C SER A 2 -35.28 10.36 14.57
N GLU A 3 -35.20 9.03 14.57
CA GLU A 3 -34.35 8.24 15.45
C GLU A 3 -32.89 8.45 15.02
N GLY A 4 -32.14 9.22 15.82
CA GLY A 4 -30.71 9.41 15.65
C GLY A 4 -29.95 8.21 16.21
N GLY A 5 -29.47 7.33 15.33
CA GLY A 5 -28.57 6.24 15.68
C GLY A 5 -27.22 6.75 16.17
N LEU A 6 -26.87 6.44 17.42
CA LEU A 6 -25.55 6.67 18.00
C LEU A 6 -24.51 5.78 17.30
N LEU A 7 -23.47 6.39 16.73
CA LEU A 7 -22.31 5.71 16.14
C LEU A 7 -21.49 4.99 17.23
N THR A 8 -21.23 3.70 17.03
CA THR A 8 -20.64 2.75 17.99
C THR A 8 -19.13 2.86 18.21
N TRP A 9 -18.41 3.67 17.45
CA TRP A 9 -16.93 3.65 17.44
C TRP A 9 -16.26 4.55 18.49
N LYS A 10 -17.02 5.28 19.33
CA LYS A 10 -16.46 6.15 20.38
C LYS A 10 -16.79 5.63 21.78
N ARG A 11 -16.24 4.47 22.15
CA ARG A 11 -16.14 4.06 23.55
C ARG A 11 -14.72 4.35 24.05
N LYS A 12 -14.62 5.32 24.96
CA LYS A 12 -13.44 5.50 25.80
C LYS A 12 -13.22 4.20 26.58
N SER A 13 -11.98 3.71 26.52
CA SER A 13 -11.49 2.57 27.28
C SER A 13 -11.52 2.92 28.77
N ASP A 14 -12.47 2.37 29.49
CA ASP A 14 -12.30 2.13 30.91
C ASP A 14 -12.50 0.64 31.18
N LYS A 15 -11.61 0.16 32.04
CA LYS A 15 -11.32 -1.23 32.37
C LYS A 15 -12.60 -2.04 32.66
N ALA A 16 -12.52 -3.33 32.35
CA ALA A 16 -13.52 -4.39 32.58
C ALA A 16 -14.51 -4.63 31.43
N PHE A 17 -14.05 -5.37 30.41
CA PHE A 17 -14.91 -6.36 29.78
C PHE A 17 -14.12 -7.66 29.62
N VAL A 18 -14.44 -8.62 30.50
CA VAL A 18 -14.15 -10.04 30.33
C VAL A 18 -14.98 -10.48 29.12
N ASN A 19 -14.34 -10.57 27.97
CA ASN A 19 -14.97 -11.01 26.74
C ASN A 19 -14.89 -12.55 26.69
N SER A 20 -15.84 -13.25 27.31
CA SER A 20 -16.02 -14.69 27.17
C SER A 20 -16.75 -15.02 25.87
N GLY A 21 -16.27 -14.46 24.75
CA GLY A 21 -16.64 -14.93 23.43
C GLY A 21 -15.88 -16.23 23.18
N GLN A 22 -16.55 -17.37 23.31
CA GLN A 22 -16.03 -18.64 22.80
C GLN A 22 -15.99 -18.55 21.27
N TYR A 23 -14.88 -18.05 20.74
CA TYR A 23 -14.57 -18.16 19.33
C TYR A 23 -14.21 -19.63 19.07
N ASN A 24 -15.03 -20.33 18.29
CA ASN A 24 -14.66 -21.63 17.73
C ASN A 24 -13.48 -21.42 16.78
N LEU A 25 -12.26 -21.61 17.31
CA LEU A 25 -10.99 -21.46 16.57
C LEU A 25 -10.82 -22.48 15.42
N ASP A 26 -11.64 -23.54 15.36
CA ASP A 26 -11.46 -24.62 14.40
C ASP A 26 -11.77 -24.24 12.93
N SER A 27 -12.46 -23.12 12.66
CA SER A 27 -12.77 -22.67 11.29
C SER A 27 -11.91 -21.53 10.75
N MET A 28 -11.08 -20.90 11.59
CA MET A 28 -10.12 -19.90 11.13
C MET A 28 -8.76 -20.59 11.03
N GLY A 29 -8.40 -21.02 9.80
CA GLY A 29 -7.08 -21.57 9.54
C GLY A 29 -6.00 -20.67 10.13
N LEU A 30 -5.17 -21.23 11.01
CA LEU A 30 -4.09 -20.48 11.65
C LEU A 30 -3.22 -19.78 10.59
N PRO A 31 -2.66 -18.59 10.89
CA PRO A 31 -1.68 -17.97 10.02
C PRO A 31 -0.59 -18.99 9.69
N SER A 32 -0.25 -19.13 8.41
CA SER A 32 0.59 -20.19 7.88
C SER A 32 2.02 -20.20 8.43
N GLN A 33 2.42 -19.15 9.16
CA GLN A 33 3.73 -19.02 9.77
C GLN A 33 3.61 -18.53 11.22
N PRO A 34 4.13 -19.27 12.22
CA PRO A 34 4.28 -18.76 13.56
C PRO A 34 5.33 -17.63 13.62
N PRO A 35 5.30 -16.78 14.66
CA PRO A 35 6.36 -15.81 14.94
C PRO A 35 7.75 -16.47 15.03
N GLU A 36 8.79 -15.72 14.66
CA GLU A 36 10.18 -16.19 14.66
C GLU A 36 10.59 -16.70 16.06
N GLY A 37 11.14 -17.92 16.12
CA GLY A 37 11.55 -18.57 17.37
C GLY A 37 10.45 -19.35 18.10
N LYS A 38 9.22 -19.43 17.56
CA LYS A 38 8.12 -20.21 18.14
C LYS A 38 7.51 -21.19 17.14
N ASP A 39 6.94 -22.29 17.65
CA ASP A 39 6.24 -23.30 16.87
C ASP A 39 4.80 -23.50 17.39
N TRP A 40 3.85 -23.75 16.48
CA TRP A 40 2.48 -24.13 16.83
C TRP A 40 2.42 -25.61 17.24
N ARG A 41 1.89 -25.90 18.43
CA ARG A 41 1.68 -27.28 18.91
C ARG A 41 0.28 -27.43 19.47
N LYS A 42 -0.35 -28.58 19.26
CA LYS A 42 -1.62 -28.91 19.93
C LYS A 42 -1.37 -29.48 21.32
N ASN A 43 -2.12 -29.00 22.31
CA ASN A 43 -2.14 -29.56 23.66
C ASN A 43 -3.04 -30.82 23.73
N ASN A 44 -3.11 -31.45 24.91
CA ASN A 44 -3.92 -32.67 25.12
C ASN A 44 -5.44 -32.44 24.94
N GLU A 45 -5.88 -31.18 24.97
CA GLU A 45 -7.26 -30.75 24.75
C GLU A 45 -7.52 -30.37 23.29
N ASN A 46 -6.57 -30.67 22.39
CA ASN A 46 -6.63 -30.42 20.95
C ASN A 46 -6.64 -28.92 20.57
N GLN A 47 -6.34 -28.02 21.51
CA GLN A 47 -6.20 -26.58 21.28
C GLN A 47 -4.78 -26.23 20.87
N TRP A 48 -4.63 -25.22 20.00
CA TRP A 48 -3.34 -24.76 19.51
C TRP A 48 -2.68 -23.77 20.49
N GLU A 49 -1.44 -24.04 20.88
CA GLU A 49 -0.60 -23.18 21.72
C GLU A 49 0.73 -22.87 21.02
N LEU A 50 1.32 -21.71 21.30
CA LEU A 50 2.69 -21.39 20.88
C LEU A 50 3.69 -21.93 21.90
N PHE A 51 4.68 -22.67 21.41
CA PHE A 51 5.84 -23.09 22.19
C PHE A 51 7.08 -22.39 21.68
N ASP A 52 7.94 -21.96 22.61
CA ASP A 52 9.29 -21.51 22.24
C ASP A 52 10.06 -22.70 21.67
N LYS A 53 10.69 -22.47 20.52
CA LYS A 53 11.51 -23.48 19.86
C LYS A 53 12.71 -23.73 20.75
N GLN A 54 12.65 -24.79 21.58
CA GLN A 54 13.80 -25.22 22.35
C GLN A 54 14.93 -25.46 21.35
N GLU A 55 15.94 -24.60 21.38
CA GLU A 55 17.23 -24.87 20.78
C GLU A 55 17.68 -26.18 21.40
N LYS A 56 17.48 -27.27 20.66
CA LYS A 56 18.05 -28.55 21.05
C LYS A 56 19.53 -28.29 21.09
N ASP A 57 20.06 -28.22 22.31
CA ASP A 57 21.47 -28.26 22.58
C ASP A 57 22.05 -29.39 21.73
N ASN A 58 22.84 -28.99 20.73
CA ASN A 58 23.61 -29.91 19.92
C ASN A 58 24.62 -30.59 20.85
N GLU A 59 24.20 -31.67 21.48
CA GLU A 59 25.08 -32.63 22.11
C GLU A 59 25.98 -33.22 21.02
N LYS A 60 27.16 -32.61 20.86
CA LYS A 60 28.47 -33.26 20.82
C LYS A 60 28.51 -34.61 20.08
N GLY A 61 28.27 -34.58 18.77
CA GLY A 61 28.85 -35.54 17.84
C GLY A 61 30.27 -35.09 17.48
N GLY A 62 31.26 -35.60 18.22
CA GLY A 62 32.67 -35.27 18.02
C GLY A 62 33.20 -35.65 16.63
N PHE A 63 33.66 -34.65 15.89
CA PHE A 63 34.59 -34.82 14.77
C PHE A 63 35.95 -34.29 15.21
N VAL A 64 36.87 -35.21 15.50
CA VAL A 64 38.23 -34.97 15.95
C VAL A 64 39.20 -35.18 14.78
N MET A 65 40.15 -34.24 14.67
CA MET A 65 41.41 -34.30 13.91
C MET A 65 41.28 -34.31 12.37
N VAL A 66 42.11 -33.61 11.59
CA VAL A 66 43.54 -33.30 11.76
C VAL A 66 43.81 -31.87 11.25
N LYS A 67 44.53 -31.06 12.02
CA LYS A 67 45.24 -29.86 11.51
C LYS A 67 46.63 -30.29 11.11
N ASP A 68 46.94 -30.18 9.82
CA ASP A 68 48.32 -30.22 9.32
C ASP A 68 49.01 -28.87 9.60
N PRO A 69 50.25 -28.86 10.10
CA PRO A 69 51.05 -27.66 10.29
C PRO A 69 52.07 -27.50 9.15
N ASN A 70 51.95 -26.44 8.35
CA ASN A 70 53.05 -25.93 7.51
C ASN A 70 52.72 -24.47 7.11
N GLU A 71 53.08 -23.46 7.90
CA GLU A 71 54.35 -22.71 7.90
C GLU A 71 54.38 -21.54 6.90
N LYS A 72 54.93 -20.41 7.40
CA LYS A 72 55.36 -19.13 6.79
C LYS A 72 54.37 -17.97 6.90
N LYS A 73 54.47 -17.08 7.91
CA LYS A 73 55.47 -16.02 8.23
C LYS A 73 55.65 -14.97 7.12
N GLU A 74 55.16 -13.76 7.43
CA GLU A 74 55.57 -12.41 6.99
C GLU A 74 54.39 -11.47 7.32
N GLU A 75 54.49 -10.26 7.82
CA GLU A 75 55.50 -9.50 8.57
C GLU A 75 54.69 -8.31 9.14
N GLN A 76 55.02 -7.87 10.35
CA GLN A 76 54.42 -6.70 10.99
C GLN A 76 55.09 -5.44 10.46
N GLU A 77 54.31 -4.45 10.03
CA GLU A 77 54.71 -3.05 10.12
C GLU A 77 53.67 -2.28 10.93
N GLU A 78 54.09 -1.91 12.14
CA GLU A 78 53.48 -0.88 12.96
C GLU A 78 53.87 0.48 12.38
N ASN A 79 52.88 1.34 12.15
CA ASN A 79 53.09 2.77 12.08
C ASN A 79 52.01 3.46 12.91
N GLU A 80 52.39 3.79 14.14
CA GLU A 80 51.75 4.81 14.96
C GLU A 80 52.04 6.18 14.35
N ASN A 81 51.00 6.93 14.01
CA ASN A 81 50.91 8.37 14.27
C ASN A 81 49.50 8.85 13.99
N GLY A 82 48.82 9.27 15.06
CA GLY A 82 47.49 9.83 14.99
C GLY A 82 47.50 11.23 14.36
N GLU A 83 46.49 11.51 13.56
CA GLU A 83 45.82 12.81 13.57
C GLU A 83 44.40 12.64 13.04
N VAL A 84 43.43 12.76 13.94
CA VAL A 84 42.01 12.84 13.61
C VAL A 84 41.77 14.23 13.01
N ARG A 85 41.73 14.32 11.68
CA ARG A 85 41.10 15.43 10.96
C ARG A 85 39.94 14.89 10.13
N THR A 86 38.73 15.13 10.64
CA THR A 86 37.48 15.00 9.89
C THR A 86 37.44 16.06 8.79
N VAL A 87 38.05 15.77 7.65
CA VAL A 87 37.86 16.56 6.45
C VAL A 87 36.59 16.06 5.79
N SER A 88 35.54 16.86 5.91
CA SER A 88 34.29 16.75 5.16
C SER A 88 34.60 16.90 3.67
N VAL A 89 35.05 15.83 3.03
CA VAL A 89 35.18 15.77 1.58
C VAL A 89 33.79 15.59 1.02
N ASN A 90 33.23 16.69 0.53
CA ASN A 90 32.09 16.68 -0.37
C ASN A 90 32.39 15.65 -1.46
N SER A 91 31.76 14.47 -1.35
CA SER A 91 31.62 13.51 -2.43
C SER A 91 30.85 14.20 -3.54
N SER A 92 31.59 14.89 -4.40
CA SER A 92 31.26 14.99 -5.81
C SER A 92 31.07 13.56 -6.30
N ARG A 93 29.82 13.10 -6.23
CA ARG A 93 29.32 11.94 -6.96
C ARG A 93 29.60 12.22 -8.43
N GLN A 94 30.79 11.85 -8.87
CA GLN A 94 30.98 11.54 -10.27
C GLN A 94 29.98 10.43 -10.55
N LEU A 95 28.95 10.79 -11.30
CA LEU A 95 27.99 9.89 -11.89
C LEU A 95 28.80 8.94 -12.77
N LEU A 96 29.29 7.85 -12.18
CA LEU A 96 29.65 6.67 -12.94
C LEU A 96 28.43 6.37 -13.80
N PRO A 97 28.58 6.25 -15.13
CA PRO A 97 27.47 5.85 -15.98
C PRO A 97 26.95 4.56 -15.37
N SER A 98 25.70 4.57 -14.92
CA SER A 98 25.03 3.39 -14.41
C SER A 98 24.99 2.43 -15.57
N PHE A 99 26.01 1.58 -15.69
CA PHE A 99 26.03 0.53 -16.69
C PHE A 99 24.74 -0.25 -16.45
N PRO A 100 23.82 -0.32 -17.43
CA PRO A 100 22.60 -1.09 -17.29
C PRO A 100 23.05 -2.47 -16.84
N PRO A 101 22.42 -3.06 -15.79
CA PRO A 101 22.92 -4.27 -15.15
C PRO A 101 23.28 -5.27 -16.24
N GLU A 102 24.58 -5.44 -16.42
CA GLU A 102 25.13 -6.21 -17.52
C GLU A 102 24.53 -7.60 -17.34
N ARG A 103 23.62 -7.97 -18.24
CA ARG A 103 22.75 -9.14 -18.06
C ARG A 103 23.67 -10.32 -17.77
N ALA A 104 23.70 -10.78 -16.52
CA ALA A 104 24.65 -11.80 -16.11
C ALA A 104 24.54 -12.97 -17.09
N SER A 105 25.61 -13.20 -17.84
CA SER A 105 25.62 -14.26 -18.84
C SER A 105 26.22 -15.49 -18.19
N LEU A 106 25.53 -16.62 -18.30
CA LEU A 106 26.01 -17.91 -17.87
C LEU A 106 26.78 -18.55 -19.03
N LEU A 107 27.97 -19.08 -18.76
CA LEU A 107 28.73 -19.85 -19.75
C LEU A 107 28.37 -21.33 -19.62
N HIS A 108 27.89 -21.94 -20.71
CA HIS A 108 27.54 -23.36 -20.79
C HIS A 108 28.49 -24.07 -21.76
N LYS A 109 29.18 -25.12 -21.29
CA LYS A 109 30.00 -25.97 -22.17
C LYS A 109 29.10 -26.99 -22.86
N VAL A 110 29.06 -26.97 -24.18
CA VAL A 110 28.18 -27.81 -24.99
C VAL A 110 28.70 -29.24 -25.04
N ASN A 111 27.84 -30.20 -24.72
CA ASN A 111 28.09 -31.62 -24.97
C ASN A 111 27.34 -32.08 -26.23
N ARG A 112 28.04 -32.30 -27.35
CA ARG A 112 27.41 -32.60 -28.65
C ARG A 112 26.62 -33.92 -28.68
N ASP A 113 26.89 -34.85 -27.76
CA ASP A 113 26.23 -36.16 -27.74
C ASP A 113 24.88 -36.13 -27.00
N ILE A 114 24.70 -35.15 -26.10
CA ILE A 114 23.55 -35.10 -25.17
C ILE A 114 22.76 -33.80 -25.35
N ASP A 115 23.46 -32.68 -25.50
CA ASP A 115 22.83 -31.37 -25.61
C ASP A 115 22.26 -31.19 -27.02
N THR A 116 21.00 -30.76 -27.06
CA THR A 116 20.35 -30.27 -28.27
C THR A 116 20.05 -28.79 -28.12
N LEU A 117 20.01 -28.05 -29.23
CA LEU A 117 19.69 -26.63 -29.22
C LEU A 117 18.34 -26.36 -28.55
N GLU A 118 17.36 -27.23 -28.79
CA GLU A 118 16.04 -27.19 -28.15
C GLU A 118 16.10 -27.47 -26.65
N GLY A 119 16.83 -28.52 -26.25
CA GLY A 119 17.04 -28.86 -24.85
C GLY A 119 17.69 -27.73 -24.06
N LEU A 120 18.69 -27.06 -24.63
CA LEU A 120 19.32 -25.89 -24.02
C LEU A 120 18.35 -24.71 -23.90
N CYS A 121 17.56 -24.43 -24.95
CA CYS A 121 16.55 -23.37 -24.90
C CYS A 121 15.53 -23.61 -23.78
N LEU A 122 15.06 -24.85 -23.60
CA LEU A 122 14.13 -25.22 -22.53
C LEU A 122 14.78 -25.12 -21.15
N ARG A 123 15.98 -25.71 -20.99
CA ARG A 123 16.72 -25.74 -19.71
C ARG A 123 16.96 -24.34 -19.16
N TYR A 124 17.31 -23.39 -20.03
CA TYR A 124 17.64 -22.02 -19.64
C TYR A 124 16.50 -21.02 -19.85
N LYS A 125 15.33 -21.47 -20.35
CA LYS A 125 14.18 -20.62 -20.69
C LYS A 125 14.56 -19.47 -21.63
N THR A 126 15.40 -19.77 -22.61
CA THR A 126 15.86 -18.81 -23.62
C THR A 126 15.27 -19.12 -24.99
N ASN A 127 15.24 -18.13 -25.88
CA ASN A 127 14.76 -18.32 -27.24
C ASN A 127 15.90 -18.72 -28.18
N ARG A 128 15.64 -19.59 -29.16
CA ARG A 128 16.63 -20.11 -30.12
C ARG A 128 17.37 -18.97 -30.80
N ARG A 129 16.62 -18.00 -31.34
CA ARG A 129 17.17 -16.84 -32.04
C ARG A 129 18.06 -15.97 -31.14
N THR A 130 17.69 -15.81 -29.88
CA THR A 130 18.50 -15.05 -28.91
C THR A 130 19.83 -15.75 -28.63
N LEU A 131 19.80 -17.07 -28.47
CA LEU A 131 20.99 -17.87 -28.20
C LEU A 131 21.94 -17.89 -29.42
N GLN A 132 21.38 -18.01 -30.63
CA GLN A 132 22.11 -17.91 -31.90
C GLN A 132 22.79 -16.54 -32.06
N ASN A 133 22.04 -15.46 -31.88
CA ASN A 133 22.54 -14.10 -32.02
C ASN A 133 23.65 -13.78 -31.00
N MET A 134 23.54 -14.26 -29.76
CA MET A 134 24.57 -13.99 -28.73
C MET A 134 25.88 -14.74 -28.98
N ASN A 135 25.83 -15.84 -29.72
CA ASN A 135 26.97 -16.73 -29.96
C ASN A 135 27.39 -16.77 -31.43
N ASN A 136 26.80 -15.92 -32.27
CA ASN A 136 27.10 -15.77 -33.69
C ASN A 136 27.11 -17.09 -34.47
N PHE A 137 26.18 -18.00 -34.19
CA PHE A 137 26.03 -19.23 -34.99
C PHE A 137 24.64 -19.31 -35.62
N SER A 138 24.58 -19.95 -36.77
CA SER A 138 23.37 -20.17 -37.56
C SER A 138 23.12 -21.68 -37.69
N GLY A 139 21.85 -22.07 -37.86
CA GLY A 139 21.47 -23.47 -38.07
C GLY A 139 20.52 -24.01 -37.01
N SER A 140 19.87 -25.13 -37.33
CA SER A 140 18.93 -25.82 -36.44
C SER A 140 19.63 -26.70 -35.39
N SER A 141 20.91 -27.03 -35.59
CA SER A 141 21.70 -27.91 -34.73
C SER A 141 22.89 -27.19 -34.08
N LEU A 142 23.46 -27.80 -33.04
CA LEU A 142 24.67 -27.31 -32.36
C LEU A 142 25.97 -27.68 -33.09
N ALA A 143 25.90 -28.23 -34.31
CA ALA A 143 27.07 -28.65 -35.07
C ALA A 143 27.99 -27.46 -35.43
N MET A 144 27.40 -26.30 -35.71
CA MET A 144 28.12 -25.06 -36.03
C MET A 144 28.30 -24.12 -34.83
N ALA A 145 27.83 -24.53 -33.65
CA ALA A 145 27.92 -23.71 -32.44
C ALA A 145 29.31 -23.82 -31.81
N PRO A 146 29.78 -22.76 -31.10
CA PRO A 146 31.02 -22.83 -30.33
C PRO A 146 30.91 -23.83 -29.17
N ASP A 147 32.04 -24.36 -28.71
CA ASP A 147 32.09 -25.33 -27.60
C ASP A 147 31.61 -24.73 -26.26
N VAL A 148 31.68 -23.42 -26.11
CA VAL A 148 31.21 -22.68 -24.92
C VAL A 148 30.20 -21.63 -25.36
N LEU A 149 28.95 -21.78 -24.92
CA LEU A 149 27.85 -20.87 -25.21
C LEU A 149 27.64 -19.85 -24.10
N LYS A 150 27.48 -18.58 -24.48
CA LYS A 150 26.96 -17.50 -23.66
C LYS A 150 25.44 -17.58 -23.61
N VAL A 151 24.91 -17.96 -22.47
CA VAL A 151 23.47 -18.07 -22.23
C VAL A 151 23.02 -16.88 -21.38
N PRO A 152 22.04 -16.08 -21.82
CA PRO A 152 21.54 -14.97 -21.01
C PRO A 152 20.84 -15.51 -19.75
N ARG A 153 21.33 -15.17 -18.56
CA ARG A 153 20.65 -15.51 -17.31
C ARG A 153 19.52 -14.51 -17.11
N GLN A 154 18.29 -15.00 -17.03
CA GLN A 154 17.18 -14.18 -16.56
C GLN A 154 17.35 -13.97 -15.06
N LEU A 155 18.12 -12.94 -14.68
CA LEU A 155 18.19 -12.46 -13.31
C LEU A 155 16.80 -11.93 -12.93
N GLY A 156 16.03 -12.77 -12.26
CA GLY A 156 14.76 -12.37 -11.67
C GLY A 156 13.76 -11.78 -12.66
N ALA A 157 13.71 -12.28 -13.91
CA ALA A 157 12.50 -12.03 -14.70
C ALA A 157 11.35 -12.55 -13.85
N PRO A 158 10.44 -11.68 -13.35
CA PRO A 158 9.36 -12.11 -12.49
C PRO A 158 8.73 -13.25 -13.25
N ASN A 159 8.75 -14.42 -12.60
CA ASN A 159 8.17 -15.65 -13.10
C ASN A 159 6.94 -15.22 -13.89
N ARG A 160 6.95 -15.42 -15.22
CA ARG A 160 5.81 -15.08 -16.09
C ARG A 160 4.67 -15.94 -15.57
N ARG A 161 4.04 -15.51 -14.48
CA ARG A 161 2.79 -16.04 -13.97
C ARG A 161 1.93 -15.99 -15.19
N SER A 162 1.56 -17.19 -15.62
CA SER A 162 0.78 -17.49 -16.80
C SER A 162 -0.08 -16.31 -17.20
N SER A 163 0.13 -15.86 -18.44
CA SER A 163 -0.50 -14.81 -19.23
C SER A 163 -1.86 -14.26 -18.79
N LYS A 164 -2.71 -14.99 -18.08
CA LYS A 164 -4.04 -14.57 -17.68
C LYS A 164 -4.08 -13.46 -16.62
N GLU A 165 -3.37 -13.62 -15.50
CA GLU A 165 -3.44 -12.65 -14.39
C GLU A 165 -2.85 -11.28 -14.77
N ALA A 166 -1.78 -11.28 -15.56
CA ALA A 166 -1.18 -10.05 -16.08
C ALA A 166 -2.08 -9.36 -17.12
N ILE A 167 -2.77 -10.14 -17.96
CA ILE A 167 -3.76 -9.60 -18.91
C ILE A 167 -4.95 -9.02 -18.15
N GLU A 168 -5.48 -9.74 -17.15
CA GLU A 168 -6.58 -9.25 -16.30
C GLU A 168 -6.17 -7.98 -15.54
N ALA A 169 -4.96 -7.92 -14.96
CA ALA A 169 -4.47 -6.72 -14.28
C ALA A 169 -4.36 -5.51 -15.24
N MET A 170 -3.91 -5.74 -16.47
CA MET A 170 -3.85 -4.70 -17.50
C MET A 170 -5.24 -4.24 -17.93
N GLU A 171 -6.18 -5.18 -18.07
CA GLU A 171 -7.59 -4.89 -18.39
C GLU A 171 -8.26 -4.08 -17.28
N ARG A 172 -8.12 -4.49 -16.01
CA ARG A 172 -8.59 -3.75 -14.83
C ARG A 172 -8.02 -2.32 -14.79
N ALA A 173 -6.72 -2.16 -15.08
CA ALA A 173 -6.09 -0.84 -15.13
C ALA A 173 -6.65 0.03 -16.27
N ASN A 174 -6.98 -0.57 -17.41
CA ASN A 174 -7.58 0.15 -18.54
C ASN A 174 -9.03 0.55 -18.25
N ILE A 175 -9.82 -0.33 -17.62
CA ILE A 175 -11.20 -0.04 -17.19
C ILE A 175 -11.21 1.10 -16.17
N LEU A 176 -10.33 1.05 -15.16
CA LEU A 176 -10.19 2.11 -14.16
C LEU A 176 -9.88 3.47 -14.80
N LYS A 177 -8.96 3.52 -15.78
CA LYS A 177 -8.65 4.75 -16.51
C LYS A 177 -9.86 5.31 -17.28
N ARG A 178 -10.62 4.44 -17.96
CA ARG A 178 -11.85 4.84 -18.66
C ARG A 178 -12.89 5.40 -17.69
N PHE A 179 -13.03 4.76 -16.53
CA PHE A 179 -13.98 5.18 -15.50
C PHE A 179 -13.65 6.58 -14.94
N ILE A 180 -12.37 6.81 -14.57
CA ILE A 180 -11.91 8.11 -14.07
C ILE A 180 -12.10 9.22 -15.12
N ASN A 181 -11.90 8.91 -16.41
CA ASN A 181 -12.12 9.87 -17.48
C ASN A 181 -13.61 10.26 -17.64
N LEU A 182 -14.55 9.36 -17.31
CA LEU A 182 -15.98 9.67 -17.32
C LEU A 182 -16.42 10.48 -16.11
N PHE A 183 -15.82 10.22 -14.94
CA PHE A 183 -16.17 10.89 -13.68
C PHE A 183 -14.93 11.57 -13.07
N PRO A 184 -14.50 12.72 -13.63
CA PRO A 184 -13.30 13.42 -13.14
C PRO A 184 -13.47 13.99 -11.73
N THR A 185 -14.70 14.08 -11.23
CA THR A 185 -15.01 14.50 -9.86
C THR A 185 -14.81 13.40 -8.83
N LEU A 186 -14.83 12.12 -9.25
CA LEU A 186 -14.61 10.97 -8.36
C LEU A 186 -13.12 10.74 -8.13
N SER A 187 -12.76 10.40 -6.90
CA SER A 187 -11.39 10.00 -6.57
C SER A 187 -11.04 8.65 -7.20
N GLN A 188 -9.76 8.42 -7.50
CA GLN A 188 -9.28 7.11 -7.97
C GLN A 188 -9.63 5.98 -6.98
N MET A 189 -9.68 6.29 -5.68
CA MET A 189 -10.05 5.32 -4.65
C MET A 189 -11.53 4.91 -4.76
N GLU A 190 -12.43 5.88 -4.92
CA GLU A 190 -13.87 5.64 -5.06
C GLU A 190 -14.17 4.88 -6.35
N ALA A 191 -13.53 5.27 -7.46
CA ALA A 191 -13.62 4.54 -8.73
C ALA A 191 -13.22 3.06 -8.61
N ARG A 192 -12.23 2.75 -7.76
CA ARG A 192 -11.85 1.34 -7.49
C ARG A 192 -12.94 0.62 -6.71
N ILE A 193 -13.57 1.25 -5.73
CA ILE A 193 -14.64 0.63 -4.93
C ILE A 193 -15.80 0.22 -5.84
N TYR A 194 -16.28 1.13 -6.71
CA TYR A 194 -17.35 0.80 -7.66
C TYR A 194 -17.00 -0.37 -8.59
N LEU A 195 -15.75 -0.41 -9.07
CA LEU A 195 -15.29 -1.49 -9.95
C LEU A 195 -15.09 -2.81 -9.18
N ASP A 196 -14.57 -2.78 -7.96
CA ASP A 196 -14.40 -3.97 -7.13
C ASP A 196 -15.76 -4.59 -6.75
N ASP A 197 -16.75 -3.78 -6.39
CA ASP A 197 -18.10 -4.24 -6.01
C ASP A 197 -18.89 -4.85 -7.20
N THR A 198 -18.59 -4.40 -8.42
CA THR A 198 -19.25 -4.87 -9.65
C THR A 198 -18.43 -5.92 -10.41
N SER A 199 -17.41 -6.51 -9.79
CA SER A 199 -16.51 -7.48 -10.44
C SER A 199 -15.89 -6.95 -11.75
N TYR A 200 -15.61 -5.65 -11.79
CA TYR A 200 -15.07 -4.91 -12.93
C TYR A 200 -15.99 -4.85 -14.17
N ASP A 201 -17.30 -5.02 -14.00
CA ASP A 201 -18.28 -4.72 -15.04
C ASP A 201 -18.45 -3.19 -15.20
N PHE A 202 -17.91 -2.66 -16.28
CA PHE A 202 -17.84 -1.22 -16.53
C PHE A 202 -19.23 -0.55 -16.59
N ASP A 203 -20.21 -1.18 -17.25
CA ASP A 203 -21.51 -0.56 -17.48
C ASP A 203 -22.32 -0.53 -16.17
N VAL A 204 -22.24 -1.60 -15.38
CA VAL A 204 -22.88 -1.67 -14.06
C VAL A 204 -22.26 -0.65 -13.10
N ALA A 205 -20.93 -0.52 -13.09
CA ALA A 205 -20.22 0.45 -12.26
C ALA A 205 -20.59 1.90 -12.63
N VAL A 206 -20.67 2.22 -13.93
CA VAL A 206 -21.04 3.56 -14.42
C VAL A 206 -22.45 3.91 -13.98
N LYS A 207 -23.38 2.97 -14.08
CA LYS A 207 -24.77 3.15 -13.64
C LYS A 207 -24.86 3.40 -12.13
N ALA A 208 -24.16 2.59 -11.32
CA ALA A 208 -24.13 2.75 -9.87
C ALA A 208 -23.59 4.14 -9.47
N ALA A 209 -22.49 4.59 -10.08
CA ALA A 209 -21.93 5.91 -9.81
C ALA A 209 -22.85 7.06 -10.24
N GLN A 210 -23.60 6.92 -11.34
CA GLN A 210 -24.59 7.92 -11.76
C GLN A 210 -25.77 8.01 -10.79
N GLU A 211 -26.23 6.87 -10.26
CA GLU A 211 -27.31 6.83 -9.28
C GLU A 211 -26.90 7.54 -7.98
N ASP A 212 -25.69 7.31 -7.50
CA ASP A 212 -25.13 8.00 -6.32
C ASP A 212 -24.97 9.50 -6.56
N LEU A 213 -24.47 9.91 -7.72
CA LEU A 213 -24.31 11.32 -8.06
C LEU A 213 -25.66 12.06 -8.12
N LYS A 214 -26.68 11.42 -8.71
CA LYS A 214 -28.05 11.94 -8.76
C LYS A 214 -28.68 12.03 -7.37
N TRP A 215 -28.38 11.05 -6.51
CA TRP A 215 -28.83 11.06 -5.12
C TRP A 215 -28.22 12.24 -4.35
N GLU A 216 -26.92 12.51 -4.52
CA GLU A 216 -26.27 13.67 -3.91
C GLU A 216 -26.84 15.02 -4.38
N GLU A 217 -27.15 15.16 -5.67
CA GLU A 217 -27.76 16.38 -6.21
C GLU A 217 -29.12 16.66 -5.56
N SER A 218 -29.91 15.60 -5.37
CA SER A 218 -31.24 15.68 -4.74
C SER A 218 -31.14 16.07 -3.25
N ASP A 219 -30.20 15.49 -2.51
CA ASP A 219 -30.02 15.80 -1.08
C ASP A 219 -29.43 17.20 -0.86
N LYS A 220 -28.51 17.65 -1.73
CA LYS A 220 -27.97 19.02 -1.70
C LYS A 220 -29.10 20.06 -1.84
N GLY A 221 -30.05 19.82 -2.76
CA GLY A 221 -31.26 20.64 -2.91
C GLY A 221 -32.13 20.66 -1.65
N ALA A 222 -32.50 19.49 -1.15
CA ALA A 222 -33.34 19.36 0.05
C ALA A 222 -32.70 19.99 1.31
N ARG A 223 -31.37 19.89 1.44
CA ARG A 223 -30.63 20.45 2.58
C ARG A 223 -30.47 21.97 2.46
N ALA A 224 -30.36 22.51 1.25
CA ALA A 224 -30.38 23.95 1.01
C ALA A 224 -31.76 24.56 1.30
N GLU A 225 -32.83 23.93 0.85
CA GLU A 225 -34.21 24.38 1.11
C GLU A 225 -34.54 24.37 2.61
N ARG A 226 -34.11 23.34 3.35
CA ARG A 226 -34.29 23.29 4.82
C ARG A 226 -33.59 24.45 5.54
N LYS A 227 -32.50 24.99 5.01
CA LYS A 227 -31.83 26.17 5.59
C LYS A 227 -32.60 27.44 5.29
N HIS A 228 -33.15 27.58 4.09
CA HIS A 228 -33.98 28.73 3.71
C HIS A 228 -35.32 28.77 4.47
N SER A 229 -35.99 27.63 4.61
CA SER A 229 -37.22 27.52 5.41
C SER A 229 -36.99 27.89 6.87
N ARG A 230 -35.92 27.38 7.51
CA ARG A 230 -35.59 27.75 8.90
C ARG A 230 -35.21 29.22 9.08
N PHE A 231 -34.73 29.89 8.02
CA PHE A 231 -34.45 31.32 8.08
C PHE A 231 -35.74 32.13 8.04
N ASN A 232 -36.66 31.80 7.13
CA ASN A 232 -37.97 32.48 7.04
C ASN A 232 -38.81 32.27 8.30
N ASP A 233 -38.85 31.04 8.86
CA ASP A 233 -39.57 30.76 10.12
C ASP A 233 -39.04 31.61 11.29
N ARG A 234 -37.73 31.94 11.31
CA ARG A 234 -37.14 32.82 12.34
C ARG A 234 -37.48 34.29 12.13
N VAL A 235 -37.60 34.74 10.88
CA VAL A 235 -38.01 36.11 10.56
C VAL A 235 -39.48 36.32 10.97
N ASP A 236 -40.35 35.36 10.66
CA ASP A 236 -41.77 35.44 11.02
C ASP A 236 -42.00 35.42 12.54
N GLN A 237 -41.22 34.62 13.28
CA GLN A 237 -41.24 34.66 14.76
C GLN A 237 -40.73 35.99 15.32
N ALA A 238 -39.69 36.57 14.73
CA ALA A 238 -39.16 37.86 15.16
C ALA A 238 -40.18 38.99 14.92
N GLU A 239 -40.90 38.98 13.79
CA GLU A 239 -41.97 39.95 13.53
C GLU A 239 -43.14 39.85 14.52
N GLN A 240 -43.52 38.63 14.92
CA GLN A 240 -44.57 38.43 15.92
C GLN A 240 -44.16 38.97 17.30
N PHE A 241 -42.88 38.84 17.67
CA PHE A 241 -42.38 39.37 18.95
C PHE A 241 -42.38 40.90 18.97
N VAL A 242 -42.00 41.56 17.87
CA VAL A 242 -42.04 43.03 17.75
C VAL A 242 -43.46 43.58 17.76
N LYS A 243 -44.43 42.89 17.14
CA LYS A 243 -45.85 43.29 17.16
C LYS A 243 -46.50 43.07 18.53
N GLY A 244 -46.07 42.07 19.30
CA GLY A 244 -46.58 41.78 20.65
C GLY A 244 -46.13 42.79 21.72
N SER A 245 -44.95 43.39 21.60
CA SER A 245 -44.43 44.35 22.60
C SER A 245 -45.06 45.74 22.53
N LYS A 246 -45.89 46.06 21.53
CA LYS A 246 -46.45 47.40 21.34
C LYS A 246 -47.84 47.65 21.96
N ILE A 247 -48.35 46.71 22.76
CA ILE A 247 -49.69 46.79 23.37
C ILE A 247 -49.61 47.03 24.90
N GLY A 248 -48.43 47.26 25.48
CA GLY A 248 -48.24 47.36 26.93
C GLY A 248 -47.70 48.68 27.48
N GLU A 249 -47.64 49.75 26.68
CA GLU A 249 -47.03 51.03 27.10
C GLU A 249 -48.03 52.20 26.95
N GLU A 250 -49.18 52.05 27.60
CA GLU A 250 -50.03 53.18 27.98
C GLU A 250 -50.08 53.17 29.51
N ASP A 251 -49.78 54.32 30.12
CA ASP A 251 -49.71 54.60 31.56
C ASP A 251 -48.39 54.29 32.30
N GLN A 252 -47.38 55.16 32.12
CA GLN A 252 -46.81 55.87 33.27
C GLN A 252 -45.95 57.08 32.85
N ALA A 253 -46.49 58.27 33.09
CA ALA A 253 -45.79 59.54 33.02
C ALA A 253 -44.68 59.61 34.08
N GLY A 254 -43.42 59.49 33.65
CA GLY A 254 -42.25 59.68 34.49
C GLY A 254 -41.21 60.57 33.79
N LYS A 255 -41.12 61.83 34.23
CA LYS A 255 -40.11 62.82 33.79
C LYS A 255 -38.68 62.27 34.00
N GLY A 256 -38.04 61.85 32.92
CA GLY A 256 -36.64 61.41 32.89
C GLY A 256 -35.80 62.32 31.99
N HIS A 257 -34.92 63.09 32.61
CA HIS A 257 -34.02 64.06 32.00
C HIS A 257 -32.99 63.39 31.07
N ILE A 258 -33.09 63.61 29.75
CA ILE A 258 -32.12 63.11 28.76
C ILE A 258 -30.97 64.11 28.64
N ARG A 259 -29.80 63.72 29.14
CA ARG A 259 -28.52 64.36 28.84
C ARG A 259 -28.09 63.94 27.44
N MET A 260 -27.99 64.91 26.52
CA MET A 260 -27.27 64.75 25.26
C MET A 260 -25.78 64.52 25.54
N VAL A 261 -25.26 63.39 25.10
CA VAL A 261 -23.81 63.20 24.90
C VAL A 261 -23.61 63.01 23.40
N ALA A 262 -23.17 64.09 22.76
CA ALA A 262 -22.65 64.06 21.41
C ALA A 262 -21.30 63.33 21.42
N VAL A 263 -21.21 62.22 20.69
CA VAL A 263 -19.93 61.61 20.34
C VAL A 263 -19.75 61.85 18.85
N ALA A 264 -18.90 62.84 18.54
CA ALA A 264 -18.28 62.98 17.24
C ALA A 264 -17.27 61.83 17.10
N MET A 265 -17.36 61.07 16.01
CA MET A 265 -16.23 60.29 15.53
C MET A 265 -15.95 60.70 14.09
N GLU A 266 -14.73 61.19 13.94
CA GLU A 266 -14.07 61.71 12.75
C GLU A 266 -13.92 60.63 11.68
N GLU A 267 -14.09 61.08 10.44
CA GLU A 267 -13.68 60.38 9.23
C GLU A 267 -12.16 60.43 9.13
N ASP A 268 -11.52 59.28 8.93
CA ASP A 268 -10.15 59.21 8.42
C ASP A 268 -10.12 58.49 7.07
N VAL A 269 -9.38 59.12 6.17
CA VAL A 269 -9.17 58.90 4.73
C VAL A 269 -8.20 57.76 4.44
#